data_AF-A0A535YV71-F1
#
_entry.id   AF-A0A535YV71-F1
#
_cell.length_a   1.000
_cell.length_b   1.000
_cell.length_c   1.000
_cell.angle_alpha   90.00
_cell.angle_beta   90.00
_cell.angle_gamma   90.00
#
_symmetry.space_group_name_H-M   'P 1'
#
loop_
_entity.id
_entity.type
_entity.pdbx_description
1 polymer ?
#
loop_
_entity_poly.entity_id
_entity_poly.type
_entity_poly.pdbx_seq_one_letter_code
_entity_poly.pdbx_strand_id
1 'polypeptide(L)'
;MPSKKGSAARQLRRPWDARSVTEAARSRPRTRATFHLPTELLEEVRNAVVALAGAPDQLTMSKFAEIALRRELGRLREERPGEGRGKPFLRRQGEVRRGRPIG
;
A
#
# COMPACT_ATOMS: atom_id res chain seq x y z
N MET A 1 -21.09 8.21 -63.68
CA MET A 1 -20.44 9.31 -62.91
C MET A 1 -21.44 9.77 -61.85
N PRO A 2 -21.09 10.11 -60.59
CA PRO A 2 -19.80 9.95 -59.89
C PRO A 2 -19.88 9.42 -58.42
N SER A 3 -18.69 9.13 -57.89
CA SER A 3 -18.18 9.28 -56.52
C SER A 3 -18.68 8.42 -55.35
N LYS A 4 -17.86 7.55 -54.74
CA LYS A 4 -16.60 7.71 -53.97
C LYS A 4 -16.81 8.02 -52.47
N LYS A 5 -16.21 7.12 -51.68
CA LYS A 5 -15.51 7.31 -50.40
C LYS A 5 -16.34 7.33 -49.11
N GLY A 6 -16.00 6.41 -48.21
CA GLY A 6 -16.24 6.63 -46.79
C GLY A 6 -16.38 5.41 -45.87
N SER A 7 -15.71 4.27 -46.08
CA SER A 7 -15.86 3.12 -45.15
C SER A 7 -14.55 2.45 -44.72
N ALA A 8 -13.46 3.21 -44.58
CA ALA A 8 -12.22 2.75 -43.93
C ALA A 8 -12.00 3.37 -42.53
N ALA A 9 -12.62 4.51 -42.23
CA ALA A 9 -12.39 5.25 -40.98
C ALA A 9 -13.11 4.65 -39.75
N ARG A 10 -14.17 3.85 -39.94
CA ARG A 10 -14.91 3.23 -38.83
C ARG A 10 -14.21 2.02 -38.21
N GLN A 11 -13.25 1.41 -38.90
CA GLN A 11 -12.57 0.20 -38.42
C GLN A 11 -11.35 0.51 -37.52
N LEU A 12 -10.89 1.76 -37.48
CA LEU A 12 -9.74 2.18 -36.66
C LEU A 12 -10.12 2.83 -35.31
N ARG A 13 -11.41 3.02 -35.03
CA ARG A 13 -11.88 3.40 -33.70
C ARG A 13 -12.27 2.15 -32.92
N ARG A 14 -11.29 1.30 -32.62
CA ARG A 14 -11.40 0.43 -31.45
C ARG A 14 -11.40 1.36 -30.24
N PRO A 15 -12.51 1.53 -29.50
CA PRO A 15 -12.38 2.10 -28.17
C PRO A 15 -11.43 1.18 -27.43
N TRP A 16 -10.32 1.74 -26.95
CA TRP A 16 -9.53 1.10 -25.92
C TRP A 16 -10.52 0.59 -24.88
N ASP A 17 -10.57 -0.73 -24.67
CA ASP A 17 -11.42 -1.34 -23.66
C ASP A 17 -10.97 -0.85 -22.29
N ALA A 18 -11.41 0.36 -21.92
CA ALA A 18 -11.13 0.99 -20.64
C ALA A 18 -11.80 0.23 -19.48
N ARG A 19 -12.61 -0.79 -19.81
CA ARG A 19 -13.26 -1.70 -18.87
C ARG A 19 -12.37 -2.87 -18.44
N SER A 20 -11.32 -3.22 -19.19
CA SER A 20 -10.47 -4.39 -18.86
C SER A 20 -9.21 -4.05 -18.07
N VAL A 21 -8.82 -2.77 -17.99
CA VAL A 21 -7.67 -2.32 -17.18
C VAL A 21 -8.07 -1.99 -15.74
N THR A 22 -9.34 -1.68 -15.49
CA THR A 22 -9.85 -1.32 -14.15
C THR A 22 -10.24 -2.53 -13.29
N GLU A 23 -10.42 -3.71 -13.88
CA GLU A 23 -10.94 -4.89 -13.17
C GLU A 23 -9.86 -5.80 -12.55
N ALA A 24 -8.59 -5.66 -12.98
CA ALA A 24 -7.51 -6.57 -12.59
C ALA A 24 -6.59 -6.08 -11.44
N ALA A 25 -6.78 -4.86 -10.93
CA ALA A 25 -6.13 -4.41 -9.71
C ALA A 25 -7.17 -4.31 -8.60
N ARG A 26 -7.54 -5.45 -8.00
CA ARG A 26 -8.27 -5.48 -6.73
C ARG A 26 -7.42 -4.75 -5.68
N SER A 27 -7.59 -3.44 -5.61
CA SER A 27 -7.02 -2.56 -4.59
C SER A 27 -7.35 -3.16 -3.24
N ARG A 28 -6.36 -3.76 -2.57
CA ARG A 28 -6.54 -4.20 -1.18
C ARG A 28 -7.02 -2.98 -0.39
N PRO A 29 -8.08 -3.10 0.42
CA PRO A 29 -8.58 -1.98 1.19
C PRO A 29 -7.44 -1.42 2.04
N ARG A 30 -7.14 -0.13 1.86
CA ARG A 30 -6.16 0.61 2.66
C ARG A 30 -6.89 1.35 3.76
N THR A 31 -6.39 1.27 4.98
CA THR A 31 -6.94 1.98 6.15
C THR A 31 -5.91 2.97 6.69
N ARG A 32 -6.38 4.11 7.21
CA ARG A 32 -5.52 5.12 7.84
C ARG A 32 -5.12 4.68 9.26
N ALA A 33 -3.83 4.79 9.56
CA ALA A 33 -3.29 4.73 10.91
C ALA A 33 -2.63 6.07 11.25
N THR A 34 -2.59 6.44 12.52
CA THR A 34 -1.92 7.66 13.00
C THR A 34 -1.09 7.31 14.23
N PHE A 35 0.15 7.76 14.24
CA PHE A 35 1.13 7.49 15.27
C PHE A 35 1.71 8.81 15.77
N HIS A 36 2.00 8.88 17.06
CA HIS A 36 2.85 9.93 17.61
C HIS A 36 4.29 9.43 17.53
N LEU A 37 5.15 10.18 16.85
CA LEU A 37 6.56 9.87 16.66
C LEU A 37 7.40 11.08 17.11
N PRO A 38 8.63 10.87 17.58
CA PRO A 38 9.59 11.96 17.76
C PRO A 38 9.75 12.76 16.47
N THR A 39 9.83 14.08 16.58
CA THR A 39 9.92 14.99 15.44
C THR A 39 11.16 14.70 14.60
N GLU A 40 12.28 14.46 15.27
CA GLU A 40 13.59 14.23 14.67
C GLU A 40 13.57 12.99 13.77
N LEU A 41 12.95 11.90 14.26
CA LEU A 41 12.77 10.68 13.49
C LEU A 41 11.90 10.91 12.26
N LEU A 42 10.81 11.67 12.41
CA LEU A 42 9.90 11.93 11.29
C LEU A 42 10.56 12.78 10.20
N GLU A 43 11.39 13.76 10.58
CA GLU A 43 12.19 14.55 9.64
C GLU A 43 13.22 13.69 8.90
N GLU A 44 13.93 12.81 9.60
CA GLU A 44 14.88 11.88 8.96
C GLU A 44 14.20 10.97 7.93
N VAL A 45 13.02 10.43 8.28
CA VAL A 45 12.23 9.60 7.35
C VAL A 45 11.79 10.40 6.13
N ARG A 46 11.36 11.67 6.30
CA ARG A 46 10.98 12.54 5.19
C ARG A 46 12.15 12.76 4.24
N ASN A 47 13.33 13.06 4.77
CA ASN A 47 14.56 13.23 3.99
C ASN A 47 14.89 11.97 3.19
N ALA A 48 14.82 10.79 3.81
CA ALA A 48 15.06 9.52 3.14
C ALA A 48 14.06 9.25 2.00
N VAL A 49 12.77 9.54 2.23
CA VAL A 49 11.74 9.40 1.19
C VAL A 49 11.99 10.34 0.02
N VAL A 50 12.37 11.59 0.27
CA VAL A 50 12.70 12.54 -0.81
C VAL A 50 13.91 12.06 -1.61
N ALA A 51 14.97 11.60 -0.93
CA ALA A 51 16.17 11.10 -1.58
C ALA A 51 15.91 9.84 -2.44
N LEU A 52 14.93 9.01 -2.05
CA LEU A 52 14.59 7.73 -2.69
C LEU A 52 13.26 7.74 -3.45
N ALA A 53 12.70 8.93 -3.74
CA ALA A 53 11.44 9.07 -4.44
C ALA A 53 11.55 8.71 -5.95
N GLY A 54 12.77 8.74 -6.50
CA GLY A 54 13.05 8.40 -7.89
C GLY A 54 13.02 6.89 -8.18
N ALA A 55 13.13 6.53 -9.45
CA ALA A 55 13.40 5.16 -9.85
C ALA A 55 14.78 4.71 -9.32
N PRO A 56 14.96 3.43 -8.94
CA PRO A 56 14.02 2.31 -9.06
C PRO A 56 13.02 2.18 -7.90
N ASP A 57 13.29 2.81 -6.75
CA ASP A 57 12.59 2.51 -5.50
C ASP A 57 11.20 3.13 -5.41
N GLN A 58 10.99 4.30 -6.03
CA GLN A 58 9.72 5.05 -5.98
C GLN A 58 9.16 5.09 -4.55
N LEU A 59 10.02 5.43 -3.59
CA LEU A 59 9.69 5.33 -2.18
C LEU A 59 8.68 6.41 -1.81
N THR A 60 7.71 6.04 -0.98
CA THR A 60 6.70 6.95 -0.43
C THR A 60 6.60 6.72 1.07
N MET A 61 6.07 7.68 1.83
CA MET A 61 5.84 7.53 3.27
C MET A 61 5.02 6.27 3.60
N SER A 62 4.00 5.96 2.79
CA SER A 62 3.18 4.76 2.98
C SER A 62 3.97 3.48 2.71
N LYS A 63 4.80 3.45 1.65
CA LYS A 63 5.63 2.29 1.32
C LYS A 63 6.72 2.07 2.37
N PHE A 64 7.36 3.14 2.84
CA PHE A 64 8.31 3.09 3.96
C PHE A 64 7.65 2.50 5.21
N ALA A 65 6.49 3.04 5.61
CA ALA A 65 5.76 2.56 6.78
C ALA A 65 5.35 1.08 6.63
N GLU A 66 4.85 0.67 5.46
CA GLU A 66 4.50 -0.73 5.21
C GLU A 66 5.71 -1.65 5.34
N ILE A 67 6.86 -1.30 4.74
CA ILE A 67 8.09 -2.09 4.82
C ILE A 67 8.58 -2.18 6.26
N ALA A 68 8.64 -1.06 6.98
CA ALA A 68 9.09 -1.01 8.36
C ALA A 68 8.21 -1.87 9.28
N LEU A 69 6.88 -1.74 9.17
CA LEU A 69 5.92 -2.53 9.95
C LEU A 69 6.02 -4.02 9.62
N ARG A 70 6.19 -4.40 8.34
CA ARG A 70 6.35 -5.81 7.94
C ARG A 70 7.65 -6.41 8.47
N ARG A 71 8.76 -5.67 8.36
CA ARG A 71 10.07 -6.09 8.87
C ARG A 71 10.00 -6.32 10.37
N GLU A 72 9.42 -5.38 11.11
CA GLU A 72 9.31 -5.46 12.55
C GLU A 72 8.39 -6.59 13.00
N LEU A 73 7.24 -6.78 12.34
CA LEU A 73 6.39 -7.94 12.58
C LEU A 73 7.11 -9.27 12.31
N GLY A 74 7.99 -9.32 11.30
CA GLY A 74 8.84 -10.47 11.04
C GLY A 74 9.78 -10.73 12.22
N ARG A 75 10.54 -9.70 12.64
CA ARG A 75 11.45 -9.76 13.79
C ARG A 75 10.73 -10.28 15.05
N LEU A 76 9.56 -9.71 15.36
CA LEU A 76 8.79 -10.09 16.54
C LEU A 76 8.24 -11.53 16.49
N ARG A 77 7.94 -12.08 15.31
CA ARG A 77 7.55 -13.50 15.18
C ARG A 77 8.71 -14.42 15.49
N GLU A 78 9.92 -14.05 15.06
CA GLU A 78 11.12 -14.86 15.26
C GLU A 78 11.66 -14.79 16.69
N GLU A 79 11.49 -13.65 17.37
CA GLU A 79 11.94 -13.44 18.75
C GLU A 79 10.97 -13.96 19.80
N ARG A 80 9.70 -14.20 19.43
CA ARG A 80 8.70 -14.70 20.37
C ARG A 80 9.13 -16.06 20.95
N PRO A 81 9.11 -16.23 22.28
CA PRO A 81 9.41 -17.52 22.90
C PRO A 81 8.27 -18.54 22.74
N GLY A 82 8.62 -19.83 22.81
CA GLY A 82 7.69 -20.97 22.83
C GLY A 82 7.24 -21.47 21.45
N GLU A 83 6.21 -22.31 21.43
CA GLU A 83 5.70 -23.02 20.24
C GLU A 83 5.11 -22.11 19.14
N GLY A 84 4.96 -20.82 19.45
CA GLY A 84 4.49 -19.77 18.55
C GLY A 84 5.60 -19.10 17.75
N ARG A 85 6.87 -19.46 17.94
CA ARG A 85 8.02 -18.89 17.21
C ARG A 85 7.87 -19.10 15.70
N GLY A 86 8.12 -18.05 14.92
CA GLY A 86 7.99 -18.05 13.45
C GLY A 86 6.55 -18.14 12.93
N LYS A 87 5.54 -18.35 13.80
CA LYS A 87 4.13 -18.45 13.39
C LYS A 87 3.45 -17.08 13.41
N PRO A 88 2.40 -16.86 12.59
CA PRO A 88 1.60 -15.64 12.65
C PRO A 88 0.98 -15.41 14.02
N PHE A 89 0.84 -14.13 14.43
CA PHE A 89 0.09 -13.77 15.63
C PHE A 89 -1.40 -14.12 15.45
N LEU A 90 -2.03 -14.57 16.53
CA LEU A 90 -3.45 -14.90 16.53
C LEU A 90 -4.29 -13.67 16.18
N ARG A 91 -5.38 -13.90 15.44
CA ARG A 91 -6.36 -12.84 15.16
C ARG A 91 -6.96 -12.38 16.47
N ARG A 92 -6.98 -11.06 16.67
CA ARG A 92 -7.61 -10.45 17.84
C ARG A 92 -9.10 -10.83 17.90
N GLN A 93 -9.53 -11.39 19.03
CA GLN A 93 -10.89 -11.95 19.21
C GLN A 93 -11.97 -10.93 19.58
N GLY A 94 -11.63 -9.64 19.75
CA GLY A 94 -12.60 -8.61 20.10
C GLY A 94 -12.07 -7.18 19.97
N GLU A 95 -12.97 -6.20 20.07
CA GLU A 95 -12.59 -4.79 20.11
C GLU A 95 -11.90 -4.47 21.46
N VAL A 96 -10.80 -3.72 21.44
CA VAL A 96 -10.08 -3.27 22.63
C VAL A 96 -10.95 -2.18 23.19
N ARG A 97 -11.62 -2.50 24.30
CA ARG A 97 -12.33 -1.51 25.10
C ARG A 97 -11.28 -0.49 25.55
N ARG A 98 -11.26 0.68 24.93
CA ARG A 98 -10.48 1.81 25.44
C ARG A 98 -11.15 2.27 26.73
N GLY A 99 -10.69 1.75 27.87
CA GLY A 99 -11.01 2.35 29.17
C GLY A 99 -10.32 3.72 29.29
N ARG A 100 -10.93 4.63 30.07
CA ARG A 100 -10.30 5.89 30.49
C ARG A 100 -8.97 5.56 31.21
N PRO A 101 -7.85 6.23 30.90
CA PRO A 101 -6.65 6.12 31.72
C PRO A 101 -7.03 6.51 33.14
N ILE A 102 -6.87 5.59 34.08
CA ILE A 102 -6.89 5.93 35.51
C ILE A 102 -5.58 6.66 35.74
N GLY A 103 -5.68 7.86 36.32
CA GLY A 103 -4.54 8.74 36.61
C GLY A 103 -3.58 8.14 37.63
#